data_AF-A0A1Y0CI18-F1
#
_entry.id   AF-A0A1Y0CI18-F1
#
_cell.length_a   1.000
_cell.length_b   1.000
_cell.length_c   1.000
_cell.angle_alpha   90.00
_cell.angle_beta   90.00
_cell.angle_gamma   90.00
#
_symmetry.space_group_name_H-M   'P 1'
#
loop_
_entity.id
_entity.type
_entity.pdbx_description
1 polymer ?
#
loop_
_entity_poly.entity_id
_entity_poly.type
_entity_poly.pdbx_seq_one_letter_code
_entity_poly.pdbx_strand_id
1 'polypeptide(L)' 'MALRLLPREADVAAAVAAGFNKKSVQELIVEACQPLMSPEALVTLAEDRESVRALAREHGISEVQALLLRALTSTPTAVA' A
#
# COMPACT_ATOMS: atom_id res chain seq x y z
N MET A 1 -1.33 -14.55 10.70
CA MET A 1 -0.12 -13.96 11.32
C MET A 1 -0.47 -12.53 11.72
N ALA A 2 -0.24 -12.09 12.96
CA ALA A 2 -0.58 -10.74 13.40
C ALA A 2 0.66 -9.82 13.29
N LEU A 3 0.50 -8.64 12.70
CA LEU A 3 1.53 -7.61 12.70
C LEU A 3 1.84 -7.21 14.14
N ARG A 4 3.13 -7.23 14.50
CA ARG A 4 3.60 -6.77 15.81
C ARG A 4 3.88 -5.28 15.73
N LEU A 5 2.99 -4.49 16.30
CA LEU A 5 3.16 -3.05 16.46
C LEU A 5 3.82 -2.77 17.80
N LEU A 6 4.71 -1.78 17.86
CA LEU A 6 5.15 -1.21 19.12
C LEU A 6 3.96 -0.54 19.82
N PRO A 7 3.98 -0.40 21.17
CA PRO A 7 2.84 0.18 21.91
C PRO A 7 2.38 1.54 21.37
N ARG A 8 3.33 2.43 21.02
CA ARG A 8 3.02 3.74 20.44
C ARG A 8 2.43 3.66 19.03
N GLU A 9 2.83 2.66 18.26
CA GLU A 9 2.31 2.44 16.90
C GLU A 9 0.89 1.85 16.95
N ALA A 10 0.58 1.06 17.97
CA ALA A 10 -0.75 0.50 18.17
C ALA A 10 -1.79 1.60 18.41
N ASP A 11 -1.49 2.59 19.26
CA ASP A 11 -2.39 3.71 19.53
C ASP A 11 -2.65 4.56 18.27
N VAL A 12 -1.59 4.86 17.51
CA VAL A 12 -1.70 5.61 16.26
C VAL A 12 -2.47 4.81 15.22
N ALA A 13 -2.17 3.53 15.04
CA ALA A 13 -2.86 2.68 14.07
C ALA A 13 -4.34 2.48 14.43
N ALA A 14 -4.68 2.39 15.72
CA ALA A 14 -6.07 2.32 16.17
C ALA A 14 -6.83 3.63 15.88
N ALA A 15 -6.20 4.78 16.12
CA ALA A 15 -6.79 6.07 15.78
C ALA A 15 -7.02 6.24 14.27
N VAL A 16 -6.06 5.79 13.45
CA VAL A 16 -6.22 5.77 11.98
C VAL A 16 -7.35 4.83 11.57
N ALA A 17 -7.40 3.60 12.10
CA ALA A 17 -8.47 2.64 11.80
C ALA A 17 -9.85 3.20 12.15
N ALA A 18 -9.99 3.84 13.31
CA ALA A 18 -11.21 4.53 13.71
C ALA A 18 -11.57 5.67 12.74
N GLY A 19 -10.59 6.46 12.29
CA GLY A 19 -10.78 7.52 11.30
C GLY A 19 -11.32 7.02 9.94
N PHE A 20 -11.05 5.77 9.59
CA PHE A 20 -11.58 5.10 8.39
C PHE A 20 -12.77 4.18 8.66
N ASN A 21 -13.42 4.29 9.84
CA ASN A 21 -14.54 3.44 10.27
C ASN A 21 -14.24 1.93 10.22
N LYS A 22 -13.00 1.52 10.51
CA LYS A 22 -12.58 0.11 10.57
C LYS A 22 -12.70 -0.43 11.99
N LYS A 23 -13.10 -1.69 12.13
CA LYS A 23 -13.27 -2.40 13.42
C LYS A 23 -11.93 -2.83 14.02
N SER A 24 -10.89 -2.90 13.20
CA SER A 24 -9.53 -3.24 13.64
C SER A 24 -8.47 -2.67 12.71
N VAL A 25 -7.24 -2.59 13.21
CA VAL A 25 -6.06 -2.29 12.38
C VAL A 25 -5.84 -3.35 11.30
N GLN A 26 -6.14 -4.62 11.59
CA GLN A 26 -6.05 -5.68 10.59
C GLN A 26 -7.03 -5.45 9.42
N GLU A 27 -8.26 -5.04 9.70
CA GLU A 27 -9.26 -4.73 8.66
C GLU A 27 -8.80 -3.54 7.80
N LEU A 28 -8.28 -2.49 8.42
CA LEU A 28 -7.69 -1.36 7.71
C LEU A 28 -6.57 -1.80 6.75
N ILE A 29 -5.65 -2.63 7.23
CA ILE A 29 -4.49 -3.07 6.46
C ILE A 29 -4.91 -3.99 5.31
N VAL A 30 -5.81 -4.94 5.57
CA VAL A 30 -6.31 -5.84 4.52
C VAL A 30 -6.99 -5.05 3.41
N GLU A 31 -7.83 -4.08 3.75
CA GLU A 31 -8.51 -3.27 2.75
C GLU A 31 -7.53 -2.36 1.99
N ALA A 32 -6.59 -1.72 2.69
CA ALA A 32 -5.57 -0.89 2.06
C ALA A 32 -4.66 -1.69 1.11
N CYS A 33 -4.39 -2.95 1.42
CA CYS A 33 -3.58 -3.83 0.58
C CYS A 33 -4.37 -4.56 -0.50
N GLN A 34 -5.71 -4.56 -0.46
CA GLN A 34 -6.54 -5.29 -1.42
C GLN A 34 -6.21 -4.96 -2.90
N PRO A 35 -5.97 -3.69 -3.29
CA PRO A 35 -5.61 -3.37 -4.67
C PRO A 35 -4.25 -3.94 -5.10
N LEU A 36 -3.37 -4.24 -4.15
CA LEU A 36 -2.04 -4.82 -4.40
C LEU A 36 -2.06 -6.34 -4.52
N MET A 37 -3.19 -6.98 -4.21
CA MET A 37 -3.36 -8.44 -4.29
C MET A 37 -3.86 -8.91 -5.66
N SER A 38 -4.06 -8.01 -6.63
CA SER A 38 -4.47 -8.40 -7.98
C SER A 38 -3.30 -9.00 -8.76
N PRO A 39 -3.53 -9.99 -9.65
CA PRO A 39 -2.48 -10.54 -10.51
C PRO A 39 -1.75 -9.45 -11.31
N GLU A 40 -2.47 -8.44 -11.80
CA GLU A 40 -1.93 -7.33 -12.59
C GLU A 40 -1.01 -6.43 -11.74
N ALA A 41 -1.41 -6.14 -10.51
CA ALA A 41 -0.57 -5.42 -9.56
C ALA A 41 0.70 -6.22 -9.25
N LEU A 42 0.59 -7.52 -8.99
CA LEU A 42 1.73 -8.40 -8.72
C LEU A 42 2.70 -8.52 -9.91
N VAL A 43 2.19 -8.53 -11.15
CA VAL A 43 3.02 -8.49 -12.37
C VAL A 43 3.73 -7.13 -12.50
N THR A 44 3.02 -6.03 -12.24
CA THR A 44 3.61 -4.67 -12.26
C THR A 44 4.75 -4.52 -11.24
N LEU A 45 4.63 -5.18 -10.08
CA LEU A 45 5.68 -5.20 -9.05
C LEU A 45 6.94 -5.95 -9.52
N ALA A 46 6.83 -6.85 -10.50
CA ALA A 46 7.91 -7.72 -10.95
C ALA A 46 8.72 -7.18 -12.15
N GLU A 47 8.12 -6.33 -13.01
CA GLU A 47 8.64 -6.18 -14.38
C GLU A 47 9.64 -5.05 -14.62
N ASP A 48 9.70 -3.98 -13.82
CA ASP A 48 10.50 -2.82 -14.22
C ASP A 48 11.04 -1.97 -13.06
N ARG A 49 12.27 -2.31 -12.66
CA ARG A 49 13.00 -1.68 -11.56
C ARG A 49 13.54 -0.29 -11.91
N GLU A 50 13.76 0.00 -13.19
CA GLU A 50 14.33 1.28 -13.62
C GLU A 50 13.30 2.41 -13.55
N SER A 51 12.07 2.15 -14.01
CA SER A 51 11.00 3.13 -13.82
C SER A 51 10.57 3.28 -12.37
N VAL A 52 10.65 2.24 -11.53
CA VAL A 52 10.44 2.39 -10.07
C VAL A 52 11.47 3.35 -9.46
N ARG A 53 12.73 3.26 -9.90
CA ARG A 53 13.79 4.20 -9.48
C ARG A 53 13.59 5.61 -10.02
N ALA A 54 13.03 5.75 -11.21
CA ALA A 54 12.68 7.06 -11.76
C ALA A 54 11.55 7.69 -10.94
N LEU A 55 10.48 6.93 -10.67
CA LEU A 55 9.34 7.35 -9.87
C LEU A 55 9.72 7.70 -8.42
N ALA A 56 10.61 6.91 -7.81
CA ALA A 56 11.17 7.20 -6.49
C ALA A 56 11.88 8.56 -6.44
N ARG A 57 12.68 8.87 -7.48
CA ARG A 57 13.39 10.14 -7.60
C ARG A 57 12.45 11.31 -7.88
N GLU A 58 11.47 11.12 -8.74
CA GLU A 58 10.47 12.14 -9.09
C GLU A 58 9.66 12.59 -7.87
N HIS A 59 9.21 11.64 -7.05
CA HIS A 59 8.38 11.93 -5.89
C HIS A 59 9.16 12.13 -4.59
N GLY A 60 10.49 11.96 -4.60
CA GLY A 60 11.32 12.04 -3.40
C GLY A 60 10.99 10.96 -2.35
N ILE A 61 10.58 9.77 -2.80
CA ILE A 61 10.14 8.65 -1.94
C ILE A 61 11.09 7.46 -2.06
N SER A 62 10.96 6.49 -1.15
CA SER A 62 11.73 5.24 -1.23
C SER A 62 11.31 4.37 -2.42
N GLU A 63 12.20 3.49 -2.90
CA GLU A 63 11.87 2.54 -3.98
C GLU A 63 10.66 1.66 -3.62
N VAL A 64 10.49 1.29 -2.34
CA VAL A 64 9.32 0.51 -1.87
C VAL A 64 8.03 1.33 -1.99
N GLN A 65 8.06 2.61 -1.61
CA GLN A 65 6.89 3.49 -1.75
C GLN A 65 6.57 3.76 -3.22
N ALA A 66 7.57 3.93 -4.08
CA ALA A 66 7.37 4.07 -5.52
C ALA A 66 6.78 2.79 -6.14
N LEU A 67 7.24 1.62 -5.70
CA LEU A 67 6.73 0.33 -6.14
C LEU A 67 5.26 0.14 -5.73
N LEU A 68 4.88 0.53 -4.51
CA LEU A 68 3.49 0.56 -4.06
C LEU A 68 2.66 1.56 -4.85
N LEU A 69 3.15 2.79 -5.05
CA LEU A 69 2.47 3.83 -5.81
C LEU A 69 2.19 3.38 -7.24
N ARG A 70 3.17 2.74 -7.90
CA ARG A 70 3.01 2.20 -9.25
C ARG A 70 1.96 1.09 -9.27
N ALA A 71 2.02 0.13 -8.35
CA ALA A 71 1.03 -0.94 -8.29
C ALA A 71 -0.40 -0.41 -8.06
N LEU A 72 -0.57 0.69 -7.32
CA LEU A 72 -1.88 1.32 -7.10
C LEU A 72 -2.39 2.15 -8.28
N THR A 73 -1.49 2.67 -9.13
CA THR A 73 -1.83 3.55 -10.26
C THR A 73 -1.90 2.81 -11.59
N SER A 74 -1.20 1.69 -11.72
CA SER A 74 -1.27 0.79 -12.88
C SER A 74 -2.52 -0.08 -12.89
N THR A 75 -3.20 -0.25 -11.76
CA THR A 75 -4.51 -0.89 -11.72
C THR A 75 -5.49 0.01 -12.46
N PRO A 76 -6.03 -0.40 -13.62
CA PRO A 76 -7.02 0.41 -14.31
C PRO A 76 -8.16 0.65 -13.33
N THR A 77 -8.48 1.92 -13.12
CA THR A 77 -9.62 2.32 -12.33
C THR A 77 -10.84 1.68 -13.00
N ALA A 78 -11.41 0.65 -12.39
CA ALA A 78 -12.70 0.12 -12.79
C ALA A 78 -13.75 1.18 -12.45
N VAL A 79 -13.82 2.22 -13.28
CA VAL A 79 -14.89 3.21 -13.26
C VAL A 79 -15.92 2.75 -14.28
N ALA A 80 -17.05 2.29 -13.73
CA ALA A 80 -18.39 2.13 -14.31
C ALA A 80 -18.55 1.16 -15.50
#